data_AF-A0A1M7LN62-F1
#
_entry.id   AF-A0A1M7LN62-F1
#
_cell.length_a   1.000
_cell.length_b   1.000
_cell.length_c   1.000
_cell.angle_alpha   90.00
_cell.angle_beta   90.00
_cell.angle_gamma   90.00
#
_symmetry.space_group_name_H-M   'P 1'
#
loop_
_entity.id
_entity.type
_entity.pdbx_description
1 polymer ?
#
loop_
_entity_poly.entity_id
_entity_poly.type
_entity_poly.pdbx_seq_one_letter_code
_entity_poly.pdbx_strand_id
1 'polypeptide(L)'
;MKTNIFTVALSLLSVAAVAQKGEIRDAGDAVEDGNYAEAKTELQTAESMLSEANEKWTERFYLYKGQAYLGNGENASLEDLEVAAEAFKKAQEMGNEDEAVQGFEQVRNALVQSAINDQNSENYESASDKLHYSYQLNKQDTLYLYYAAANSLNAQDYTTALGYYEDLKELGFDGSGVEYLATNVESGEQEVMQKEQRDLMIKTGEYEDPQERKIPTKKGEIAKNIALIYIQEGEDEKAIDAIQDAKAENPDNIALIQAEADVYYRMGDKEKYNELMQEIVKKNPNDPNVYYNLGVTAADLGNNEQAIEYYEKALEIDPEMTNARMNIVVAILAKERDLIDQMNELGMSKEDNKRYEELEEERKEIYEEAVPYLEKVIENDPENVNAIRTTINIYTQLGEEEKAAELKARLE
;
A
#
# COMPACT_ATOMS: atom_id res chain seq x y z
N MET A 1 69.31 46.89 11.77
CA MET A 1 68.28 45.98 12.31
C MET A 1 67.30 45.63 11.20
N LYS A 2 67.56 44.52 10.50
CA LYS A 2 66.62 43.89 9.58
C LYS A 2 66.62 42.43 10.00
N THR A 3 65.81 42.12 11.00
CA THR A 3 65.76 40.80 11.61
C THR A 3 64.28 40.47 11.81
N ASN A 4 63.87 39.31 11.27
CA ASN A 4 62.77 38.48 11.76
C ASN A 4 61.31 38.91 11.50
N ILE A 5 60.94 39.26 10.27
CA ILE A 5 59.50 39.18 9.86
C ILE A 5 59.24 37.91 9.03
N PHE A 6 60.20 37.44 8.22
CA PHE A 6 60.04 36.22 7.44
C PHE A 6 60.04 34.93 8.28
N THR A 7 60.73 34.90 9.42
CA THR A 7 60.84 33.70 10.27
C THR A 7 59.59 33.45 11.12
N VAL A 8 58.85 34.50 11.50
CA VAL A 8 57.63 34.39 12.31
C VAL A 8 56.44 33.89 11.49
N ALA A 9 56.33 34.34 10.23
CA ALA A 9 55.33 33.81 9.31
C ALA A 9 55.59 32.33 8.95
N LEU A 10 56.86 31.95 8.74
CA LEU A 10 57.23 30.54 8.49
C LEU A 10 57.02 29.65 9.73
N SER A 11 57.26 30.17 10.94
CA SER A 11 56.98 29.42 12.17
C SER A 11 55.49 29.24 12.42
N LEU A 12 54.66 30.26 12.16
CA LEU A 12 53.21 30.15 12.31
C LEU A 12 52.59 29.17 11.30
N LEU A 13 53.05 29.19 10.04
CA LEU A 13 52.68 28.20 9.03
C LEU A 13 53.10 26.77 9.43
N SER A 14 54.29 26.62 10.04
CA SER A 14 54.74 25.31 10.50
C SER A 14 53.99 24.79 11.74
N VAL A 15 53.51 25.68 12.61
CA VAL A 15 52.71 25.29 13.79
C VAL A 15 51.30 24.89 13.37
N ALA A 16 50.69 25.60 12.41
CA ALA A 16 49.40 25.24 11.84
C ALA A 16 49.44 23.87 11.14
N ALA A 17 50.47 23.60 10.32
CA ALA A 17 50.64 22.32 9.64
C ALA A 17 51.01 21.12 10.56
N VAL A 18 51.45 21.38 11.79
CA VAL A 18 51.74 20.36 12.81
C VAL A 18 50.51 20.10 13.68
N ALA A 19 49.74 21.13 14.01
CA ALA A 19 48.45 21.01 14.69
C ALA A 19 47.51 20.10 13.88
N GLN A 20 47.26 20.43 12.59
CA GLN A 20 46.35 19.69 11.68
C GLN A 20 46.54 18.16 11.66
N LYS A 21 47.79 17.71 11.76
CA LYS A 21 48.15 16.28 11.76
C LYS A 21 47.88 15.62 13.10
N GLY A 22 47.96 16.39 14.18
CA GLY A 22 47.56 16.01 15.53
C GLY A 22 46.08 15.69 15.55
N GLU A 23 45.21 16.65 15.19
CA GLU A 23 43.75 16.43 15.29
C GLU A 23 43.26 15.29 14.37
N ILE A 24 43.76 15.18 13.14
CA ILE A 24 43.38 14.05 12.26
C ILE A 24 43.87 12.71 12.82
N ARG A 25 45.06 12.67 13.44
CA ARG A 25 45.57 11.44 14.04
C ARG A 25 44.79 11.09 15.30
N ASP A 26 44.55 12.06 16.17
CA ASP A 26 43.84 11.88 17.43
C ASP A 26 42.37 11.47 17.14
N ALA A 27 41.77 11.96 16.05
CA ALA A 27 40.51 11.44 15.52
C ALA A 27 40.58 9.96 15.10
N GLY A 28 41.68 9.56 14.43
CA GLY A 28 41.91 8.16 14.05
C GLY A 28 42.05 7.25 15.28
N ASP A 29 42.84 7.67 16.26
CA ASP A 29 42.99 6.96 17.54
C ASP A 29 41.62 6.83 18.25
N ALA A 30 40.81 7.89 18.27
CA ALA A 30 39.46 7.86 18.82
C ALA A 30 38.49 6.94 18.06
N VAL A 31 38.61 6.83 16.72
CA VAL A 31 37.85 5.86 15.92
C VAL A 31 38.25 4.43 16.29
N GLU A 32 39.55 4.14 16.40
CA GLU A 32 40.06 2.81 16.79
C GLU A 32 39.58 2.39 18.19
N ASP A 33 39.47 3.36 19.11
CA ASP A 33 38.94 3.17 20.46
C ASP A 33 37.40 3.11 20.52
N GLY A 34 36.70 3.31 19.40
CA GLY A 34 35.24 3.36 19.31
C GLY A 34 34.62 4.62 19.94
N ASN A 35 35.42 5.66 20.21
CA ASN A 35 34.95 6.94 20.72
C ASN A 35 34.57 7.90 19.59
N TYR A 36 33.50 7.55 18.87
CA TYR A 36 33.07 8.29 17.67
C TYR A 36 32.70 9.75 17.93
N ALA A 37 32.19 10.09 19.13
CA ALA A 37 31.86 11.46 19.47
C ALA A 37 33.10 12.36 19.62
N GLU A 38 34.17 11.83 20.22
CA GLU A 38 35.47 12.51 20.28
C GLU A 38 36.06 12.64 18.88
N ALA A 39 36.05 11.56 18.08
CA ALA A 39 36.53 11.58 16.70
C ALA A 39 35.81 12.66 15.86
N LYS A 40 34.47 12.76 15.95
CA LYS A 40 33.69 13.82 15.27
C LYS A 40 34.15 15.22 15.69
N THR A 41 34.44 15.44 16.97
CA THR A 41 34.88 16.74 17.51
C THR A 41 36.25 17.13 16.98
N GLU A 42 37.20 16.18 16.98
CA GLU A 42 38.56 16.40 16.45
C GLU A 42 38.52 16.67 14.93
N LEU A 43 37.70 15.93 14.19
CA LEU A 43 37.52 16.14 12.76
C LEU A 43 36.86 17.48 12.43
N GLN A 44 35.87 17.93 13.20
CA GLN A 44 35.29 19.27 13.02
C GLN A 44 36.34 20.37 13.20
N THR A 45 37.25 20.20 14.15
CA THR A 45 38.37 21.12 14.37
C THR A 45 39.32 21.10 13.17
N ALA A 46 39.72 19.90 12.73
CA ALA A 46 40.60 19.70 11.58
C ALA A 46 40.02 20.24 10.26
N GLU A 47 38.70 20.15 10.05
CA GLU A 47 38.01 20.55 8.83
C GLU A 47 38.23 22.04 8.51
N SER A 48 38.22 22.89 9.54
CA SER A 48 38.45 24.34 9.39
C SER A 48 39.83 24.71 8.82
N MET A 49 40.79 23.78 8.90
CA MET A 49 42.18 23.95 8.49
C MET A 49 42.58 22.99 7.35
N LEU A 50 41.63 22.23 6.80
CA LEU A 50 41.89 21.16 5.84
C LEU A 50 42.56 21.63 4.54
N SER A 51 42.31 22.88 4.11
CA SER A 51 42.89 23.45 2.89
C SER A 51 44.42 23.57 2.88
N GLU A 52 45.05 23.47 4.06
CA GLU A 52 46.50 23.54 4.22
C GLU A 52 47.14 22.15 4.41
N ALA A 53 46.33 21.09 4.54
CA ALA A 53 46.80 19.72 4.68
C ALA A 53 47.39 19.20 3.36
N ASN A 54 48.35 18.27 3.47
CA ASN A 54 48.85 17.56 2.29
C ASN A 54 47.90 16.42 1.91
N GLU A 55 48.02 15.95 0.67
CA GLU A 55 47.15 14.93 0.07
C GLU A 55 46.92 13.70 0.97
N LYS A 56 48.01 13.16 1.56
CA LYS A 56 47.94 12.02 2.48
C LYS A 56 47.07 12.29 3.73
N TRP A 57 47.16 13.48 4.32
CA TRP A 57 46.38 13.80 5.52
C TRP A 57 44.96 14.19 5.18
N THR A 58 44.73 14.80 4.03
CA THR A 58 43.39 15.07 3.51
C THR A 58 42.64 13.76 3.21
N GLU A 59 43.30 12.76 2.63
CA GLU A 59 42.76 11.42 2.42
C GLU A 59 42.36 10.77 3.75
N ARG A 60 43.27 10.75 4.74
CA ARG A 60 43.01 10.20 6.08
C ARG A 60 41.88 10.94 6.82
N PHE A 61 41.81 12.25 6.68
CA PHE A 61 40.72 13.03 7.23
C PHE A 61 39.37 12.52 6.73
N TYR A 62 39.23 12.31 5.42
CA TYR A 62 37.99 11.81 4.84
C TYR A 62 37.71 10.35 5.25
N LEU A 63 38.72 9.51 5.33
CA LEU A 63 38.57 8.14 5.82
C LEU A 63 38.06 8.10 7.27
N TYR A 64 38.72 8.80 8.19
CA TYR A 64 38.32 8.86 9.59
C TYR A 64 36.99 9.57 9.79
N LYS A 65 36.66 10.56 8.95
CA LYS A 65 35.32 11.18 8.93
C LYS A 65 34.24 10.18 8.52
N GLY A 66 34.50 9.36 7.51
CA GLY A 66 33.63 8.25 7.14
C GLY A 66 33.36 7.32 8.33
N GLN A 67 34.43 6.85 8.98
CA GLN A 67 34.34 5.90 10.10
C GLN A 67 33.69 6.51 11.35
N ALA A 68 34.02 7.75 11.70
CA ALA A 68 33.46 8.43 12.87
C ALA A 68 31.95 8.69 12.72
N TYR A 69 31.50 9.01 11.52
CA TYR A 69 30.08 9.26 11.25
C TYR A 69 29.27 7.97 11.06
N LEU A 70 29.86 6.92 10.48
CA LEU A 70 29.27 5.58 10.46
C LEU A 70 29.16 4.97 11.87
N GLY A 71 30.14 5.25 12.73
CA GLY A 71 30.24 4.63 14.05
C GLY A 71 30.43 3.12 13.96
N ASN A 72 29.70 2.37 14.79
CA ASN A 72 29.65 0.90 14.70
C ASN A 72 28.67 0.40 13.63
N GLY A 73 28.03 1.30 12.85
CA GLY A 73 26.98 0.97 11.89
C GLY A 73 25.61 0.69 12.52
N GLU A 74 25.48 0.76 13.84
CA GLU A 74 24.22 0.59 14.56
C GLU A 74 23.69 1.95 15.01
N ASN A 75 22.42 2.24 14.72
CA ASN A 75 21.71 3.45 15.17
C ASN A 75 22.28 4.79 14.68
N ALA A 76 23.14 4.80 13.64
CA ALA A 76 23.55 6.04 12.97
C ALA A 76 22.32 6.70 12.32
N SER A 77 22.21 8.04 12.44
CA SER A 77 21.13 8.77 11.78
C SER A 77 21.33 8.78 10.27
N LEU A 78 20.28 9.12 9.51
CA LEU A 78 20.41 9.27 8.06
C LEU A 78 21.45 10.34 7.71
N GLU A 79 21.44 11.49 8.40
CA GLU A 79 22.40 12.57 8.17
C GLU A 79 23.84 12.12 8.46
N ASP A 80 24.05 11.34 9.51
CA ASP A 80 25.35 10.77 9.83
C ASP A 80 25.82 9.81 8.71
N LEU A 81 24.93 8.96 8.20
CA LEU A 81 25.22 8.02 7.12
C LEU A 81 25.50 8.74 5.79
N GLU A 82 24.81 9.85 5.51
CA GLU A 82 25.08 10.70 4.34
C GLU A 82 26.49 11.30 4.41
N VAL A 83 26.86 11.87 5.55
CA VAL A 83 28.21 12.41 5.78
C VAL A 83 29.26 11.31 5.63
N ALA A 84 28.99 10.12 6.17
CA ALA A 84 29.90 8.99 6.07
C ALA A 84 30.11 8.54 4.61
N ALA A 85 29.03 8.38 3.84
CA ALA A 85 29.08 8.00 2.42
C ALA A 85 29.89 9.01 1.59
N GLU A 86 29.63 10.31 1.77
CA GLU A 86 30.38 11.37 1.06
C GLU A 86 31.86 11.36 1.42
N ALA A 87 32.19 11.15 2.70
CA ALA A 87 33.56 11.12 3.16
C ALA A 87 34.32 9.91 2.61
N PHE A 88 33.74 8.71 2.64
CA PHE A 88 34.35 7.53 2.02
C PHE A 88 34.52 7.69 0.52
N LYS A 89 33.52 8.25 -0.20
CA LYS A 89 33.64 8.52 -1.63
C LYS A 89 34.80 9.48 -1.94
N LYS A 90 34.97 10.54 -1.15
CA LYS A 90 36.12 11.46 -1.29
C LYS A 90 37.45 10.75 -1.02
N ALA A 91 37.53 9.92 0.02
CA ALA A 91 38.75 9.16 0.31
C ALA A 91 39.11 8.19 -0.84
N GLN A 92 38.10 7.54 -1.43
CA GLN A 92 38.26 6.67 -2.60
C GLN A 92 38.77 7.45 -3.83
N GLU A 93 38.19 8.62 -4.12
CA GLU A 93 38.63 9.50 -5.23
C GLU A 93 40.09 9.97 -5.06
N MET A 94 40.59 10.00 -3.82
CA MET A 94 41.98 10.34 -3.48
C MET A 94 42.95 9.14 -3.52
N GLY A 95 42.47 7.95 -3.89
CA GLY A 95 43.30 6.77 -4.11
C GLY A 95 43.36 5.77 -2.95
N ASN A 96 42.56 5.96 -1.89
CA ASN A 96 42.38 4.94 -0.84
C ASN A 96 41.29 3.95 -1.28
N GLU A 97 41.65 2.99 -2.12
CA GLU A 97 40.67 2.09 -2.72
C GLU A 97 40.16 1.02 -1.74
N ASP A 98 41.00 0.44 -0.89
CA ASP A 98 40.61 -0.71 -0.08
C ASP A 98 39.72 -0.33 1.12
N GLU A 99 40.20 0.57 1.99
CA GLU A 99 39.50 0.91 3.24
C GLU A 99 38.25 1.76 2.96
N ALA A 100 38.32 2.67 1.99
CA ALA A 100 37.19 3.53 1.66
C ALA A 100 36.06 2.76 0.96
N VAL A 101 36.37 1.80 0.07
CA VAL A 101 35.34 0.94 -0.54
C VAL A 101 34.69 0.06 0.52
N GLN A 102 35.48 -0.52 1.43
CA GLN A 102 34.92 -1.29 2.54
C GLN A 102 34.00 -0.44 3.44
N GLY A 103 34.45 0.77 3.81
CA GLY A 103 33.64 1.69 4.60
C GLY A 103 32.36 2.13 3.89
N PHE A 104 32.43 2.39 2.58
CA PHE A 104 31.27 2.72 1.77
C PHE A 104 30.24 1.58 1.74
N GLU A 105 30.67 0.32 1.58
CA GLU A 105 29.77 -0.84 1.66
C GLU A 105 29.17 -1.01 3.06
N GLN A 106 29.93 -0.70 4.12
CA GLN A 106 29.38 -0.69 5.48
C GLN A 106 28.29 0.37 5.67
N VAL A 107 28.43 1.57 5.10
CA VAL A 107 27.38 2.60 5.11
C VAL A 107 26.11 2.08 4.42
N ARG A 108 26.24 1.44 3.26
CA ARG A 108 25.09 0.86 2.54
C ARG A 108 24.38 -0.21 3.37
N ASN A 109 25.15 -1.09 4.02
CA ASN A 109 24.58 -2.10 4.92
C ASN A 109 23.88 -1.47 6.13
N ALA A 110 24.46 -0.42 6.73
CA ALA A 110 23.86 0.30 7.85
C ALA A 110 22.54 1.00 7.46
N LEU A 111 22.47 1.61 6.27
CA LEU A 111 21.25 2.21 5.74
C LEU A 111 20.12 1.18 5.63
N VAL A 112 20.41 0.02 5.05
CA VAL A 112 19.42 -1.05 4.85
C VAL A 112 18.97 -1.63 6.19
N GLN A 113 19.90 -1.93 7.10
CA GLN A 113 19.56 -2.47 8.41
C GLN A 113 18.76 -1.46 9.24
N SER A 114 19.13 -0.18 9.19
CA SER A 114 18.37 0.88 9.86
C SER A 114 16.97 1.00 9.28
N ALA A 115 16.81 0.96 7.96
CA ALA A 115 15.50 1.02 7.33
C ALA A 115 14.61 -0.16 7.72
N ILE A 116 15.17 -1.38 7.84
CA ILE A 116 14.45 -2.56 8.33
C ILE A 116 13.98 -2.34 9.78
N ASN A 117 14.83 -1.78 10.63
CA ASN A 117 14.48 -1.49 12.02
C ASN A 117 13.36 -0.44 12.13
N ASP A 118 13.41 0.60 11.28
CA ASP A 118 12.35 1.61 11.17
C ASP A 118 11.05 1.00 10.69
N GLN A 119 11.08 0.16 9.64
CA GLN A 119 9.90 -0.54 9.14
C GLN A 119 9.28 -1.44 10.23
N ASN A 120 10.10 -2.20 10.97
CA ASN A 120 9.63 -3.02 12.09
C ASN A 120 9.04 -2.20 13.23
N SER A 121 9.42 -0.93 13.34
CA SER A 121 8.89 0.02 14.32
C SER A 121 7.76 0.89 13.74
N GLU A 122 7.26 0.55 12.54
CA GLU A 122 6.23 1.29 11.80
C GLU A 122 6.63 2.74 11.46
N ASN A 123 7.91 3.07 11.50
CA ASN A 123 8.48 4.36 11.12
C ASN A 123 8.75 4.40 9.61
N TYR A 124 7.69 4.28 8.82
CA TYR A 124 7.77 4.06 7.37
C TYR A 124 8.40 5.23 6.59
N GLU A 125 8.19 6.48 7.02
CA GLU A 125 8.82 7.65 6.39
C GLU A 125 10.35 7.56 6.48
N SER A 126 10.90 7.29 7.67
CA SER A 126 12.34 7.16 7.84
C SER A 126 12.93 5.95 7.12
N ALA A 127 12.19 4.84 7.06
CA ALA A 127 12.59 3.67 6.28
C ALA A 127 12.68 4.00 4.78
N SER A 128 11.68 4.73 4.26
CA SER A 128 11.63 5.20 2.88
C SER A 128 12.85 6.05 2.52
N ASP A 129 13.17 7.06 3.33
CA ASP A 129 14.29 7.97 3.07
C ASP A 129 15.63 7.23 3.01
N LYS A 130 15.87 6.32 3.96
CA LYS A 130 17.10 5.51 4.02
C LYS A 130 17.23 4.56 2.83
N LEU A 131 16.14 3.91 2.41
CA LEU A 131 16.12 3.02 1.25
C LEU A 131 16.33 3.80 -0.05
N HIS A 132 15.68 4.96 -0.18
CA HIS A 132 15.88 5.83 -1.34
C HIS A 132 17.31 6.36 -1.41
N TYR A 133 17.91 6.76 -0.28
CA TYR A 133 19.32 7.17 -0.25
C TYR A 133 20.26 6.02 -0.64
N SER A 134 20.01 4.79 -0.15
CA SER A 134 20.76 3.59 -0.58
C SER A 134 20.68 3.38 -2.10
N TYR A 135 19.51 3.58 -2.71
CA TYR A 135 19.35 3.58 -4.17
C TYR A 135 20.12 4.71 -4.85
N GLN A 136 20.15 5.92 -4.29
CA GLN A 136 20.93 7.03 -4.85
C GLN A 136 22.43 6.76 -4.85
N LEU A 137 22.94 6.05 -3.83
CA LEU A 137 24.33 5.63 -3.74
C LEU A 137 24.69 4.58 -4.81
N ASN A 138 23.78 3.66 -5.14
CA ASN A 138 23.94 2.72 -6.25
C ASN A 138 22.64 2.59 -7.08
N LYS A 139 22.54 3.38 -8.15
CA LYS A 139 21.37 3.37 -9.05
C LYS A 139 21.13 2.05 -9.79
N GLN A 140 22.08 1.10 -9.75
CA GLN A 140 21.86 -0.24 -10.30
C GLN A 140 20.94 -1.07 -9.40
N ASP A 141 20.87 -0.77 -8.11
CA ASP A 141 20.06 -1.51 -7.13
C ASP A 141 18.65 -0.91 -7.03
N THR A 142 17.92 -0.98 -8.14
CA THR A 142 16.55 -0.45 -8.27
C THR A 142 15.55 -1.10 -7.30
N LEU A 143 15.90 -2.24 -6.71
CA LEU A 143 15.09 -2.89 -5.68
C LEU A 143 14.88 -1.99 -4.45
N TYR A 144 15.87 -1.18 -4.07
CA TYR A 144 15.72 -0.25 -2.94
C TYR A 144 14.79 0.92 -3.25
N LEU A 145 14.72 1.37 -4.52
CA LEU A 145 13.71 2.35 -4.95
C LEU A 145 12.29 1.76 -4.83
N TYR A 146 12.10 0.49 -5.18
CA TYR A 146 10.82 -0.20 -4.97
C TYR A 146 10.43 -0.30 -3.49
N TYR A 147 11.37 -0.66 -2.61
CA TYR A 147 11.08 -0.70 -1.18
C TYR A 147 10.87 0.69 -0.58
N ALA A 148 11.55 1.72 -1.08
CA ALA A 148 11.28 3.10 -0.70
C ALA A 148 9.84 3.49 -1.06
N ALA A 149 9.41 3.24 -2.30
CA ALA A 149 8.04 3.51 -2.77
C ALA A 149 6.97 2.84 -1.90
N ALA A 150 7.20 1.57 -1.52
CA ALA A 150 6.29 0.83 -0.65
C ALA A 150 6.23 1.43 0.77
N ASN A 151 7.36 1.87 1.32
CA ASN A 151 7.39 2.52 2.63
C ASN A 151 6.76 3.93 2.59
N SER A 152 6.99 4.73 1.54
CA SER A 152 6.29 6.02 1.37
C SER A 152 4.77 5.81 1.30
N LEU A 153 4.31 4.76 0.60
CA LEU A 153 2.89 4.41 0.53
C LEU A 153 2.33 4.03 1.91
N ASN A 154 3.04 3.23 2.71
CA ASN A 154 2.64 2.88 4.07
C ASN A 154 2.63 4.09 5.02
N ALA A 155 3.51 5.07 4.78
CA ALA A 155 3.50 6.37 5.46
C ALA A 155 2.37 7.30 5.00
N GLN A 156 1.57 6.89 4.01
CA GLN A 156 0.54 7.70 3.35
C GLN A 156 1.10 8.95 2.64
N ASP A 157 2.41 8.97 2.35
CA ASP A 157 3.03 9.97 1.47
C ASP A 157 2.85 9.55 0.01
N TYR A 158 1.64 9.78 -0.48
CA TYR A 158 1.22 9.39 -1.83
C TYR A 158 2.01 10.09 -2.93
N THR A 159 2.42 11.35 -2.71
CA THR A 159 3.20 12.12 -3.70
C THR A 159 4.58 11.50 -3.90
N THR A 160 5.30 11.20 -2.81
CA THR A 160 6.62 10.56 -2.89
C THR A 160 6.51 9.13 -3.40
N ALA A 161 5.55 8.35 -2.91
CA ALA A 161 5.31 6.99 -3.36
C ALA A 161 5.06 6.92 -4.87
N LEU A 162 4.19 7.78 -5.39
CA LEU A 162 3.86 7.85 -6.81
C LEU A 162 5.08 8.21 -7.65
N GLY A 163 5.86 9.20 -7.22
CA GLY A 163 7.12 9.57 -7.89
C GLY A 163 8.06 8.39 -8.03
N TYR A 164 8.29 7.63 -6.94
CA TYR A 164 9.17 6.46 -6.99
C TYR A 164 8.61 5.33 -7.85
N TYR A 165 7.30 5.09 -7.84
CA TYR A 165 6.70 4.07 -8.71
C TYR A 165 6.77 4.43 -10.20
N GLU A 166 6.59 5.71 -10.56
CA GLU A 166 6.76 6.18 -11.94
C GLU A 166 8.23 6.11 -12.38
N ASP A 167 9.18 6.45 -11.50
CA ASP A 167 10.61 6.28 -11.78
C ASP A 167 10.94 4.80 -12.06
N LEU A 168 10.39 3.85 -11.29
CA LEU A 168 10.57 2.42 -11.52
C LEU A 168 9.99 1.97 -12.87
N LYS A 169 8.84 2.53 -13.26
CA LYS A 169 8.20 2.26 -14.55
C LYS A 169 9.05 2.79 -15.70
N GLU A 170 9.61 4.00 -15.58
CA GLU A 170 10.52 4.59 -16.57
C GLU A 170 11.82 3.78 -16.72
N LEU A 171 12.36 3.29 -15.59
CA LEU A 171 13.53 2.41 -15.57
C LEU A 171 13.26 1.01 -16.15
N GLY A 172 12.00 0.66 -16.41
CA GLY A 172 11.61 -0.67 -16.87
C GLY A 172 11.81 -1.75 -15.80
N PHE A 173 11.84 -1.36 -14.53
CA PHE A 173 11.99 -2.31 -13.42
C PHE A 173 10.80 -3.27 -13.39
N ASP A 174 11.11 -4.57 -13.40
CA ASP A 174 10.09 -5.61 -13.28
C ASP A 174 10.24 -6.46 -12.03
N GLY A 175 11.32 -6.29 -11.25
CA GLY A 175 11.60 -7.05 -10.03
C GLY A 175 11.65 -8.56 -10.20
N SER A 176 11.63 -9.07 -11.43
CA SER A 176 11.64 -10.49 -11.73
C SER A 176 13.07 -11.02 -11.63
N GLY A 177 13.19 -12.31 -11.36
CA GLY A 177 14.48 -12.93 -11.13
C GLY A 177 14.39 -14.44 -11.02
N VAL A 178 15.53 -15.06 -10.77
CA VAL A 178 15.62 -16.50 -10.51
C VAL A 178 16.50 -16.67 -9.29
N GLU A 179 15.95 -17.27 -8.25
CA GLU A 179 16.74 -17.77 -7.13
C GLU A 179 17.27 -19.15 -7.48
N TYR A 180 18.57 -19.34 -7.29
CA TYR A 180 19.23 -20.61 -7.50
C TYR A 180 19.43 -21.24 -6.13
N LEU A 181 18.79 -22.38 -5.92
CA LEU A 181 18.81 -23.10 -4.65
C LEU A 181 19.53 -24.43 -4.78
N ALA A 182 20.15 -24.88 -3.70
CA ALA A 182 20.66 -26.24 -3.55
C ALA A 182 20.62 -26.66 -2.08
N THR A 183 20.56 -27.97 -1.84
CA THR A 183 20.54 -28.55 -0.50
C THR A 183 21.97 -28.83 -0.04
N ASN A 184 22.35 -28.27 1.10
CA ASN A 184 23.63 -28.57 1.73
C ASN A 184 23.65 -30.02 2.22
N VAL A 185 24.66 -30.79 1.83
CA VAL A 185 24.74 -32.24 2.14
C VAL A 185 24.96 -32.50 3.63
N GLU A 186 25.63 -31.58 4.33
CA GLU A 186 25.93 -31.71 5.77
C GLU A 186 24.72 -31.34 6.63
N SER A 187 24.09 -30.19 6.37
CA SER A 187 22.96 -29.71 7.17
C SER A 187 21.61 -30.27 6.72
N GLY A 188 21.48 -30.67 5.46
CA GLY A 188 20.21 -31.03 4.82
C GLY A 188 19.31 -29.82 4.52
N GLU A 189 19.79 -28.60 4.71
CA GLU A 189 19.02 -27.37 4.49
C GLU A 189 19.15 -26.88 3.05
N GLN A 190 18.05 -26.32 2.52
CA GLN A 190 18.05 -25.69 1.20
C GLN A 190 18.50 -24.23 1.34
N GLU A 191 19.50 -23.84 0.56
CA GLU A 191 20.10 -22.49 0.61
C GLU A 191 20.00 -21.81 -0.75
N VAL A 192 19.80 -20.48 -0.73
CA VAL A 192 19.82 -19.63 -1.93
C VAL A 192 21.24 -19.09 -2.12
N MET A 193 21.76 -19.14 -3.34
CA MET A 193 23.08 -18.60 -3.66
C MET A 193 23.17 -18.14 -5.12
N GLN A 194 24.28 -17.48 -5.49
CA GLN A 194 24.53 -17.15 -6.88
C GLN A 194 24.67 -18.43 -7.72
N LYS A 195 24.24 -18.39 -8.98
CA LYS A 195 24.22 -19.57 -9.85
C LYS A 195 25.60 -20.23 -9.98
N GLU A 196 26.63 -19.42 -10.22
CA GLU A 196 28.00 -19.89 -10.40
C GLU A 196 28.54 -20.54 -9.12
N GLN A 197 28.18 -19.99 -7.96
CA GLN A 197 28.50 -20.56 -6.66
C GLN A 197 27.77 -21.90 -6.47
N ARG A 198 26.45 -21.96 -6.71
CA ARG A 198 25.66 -23.19 -6.63
C ARG A 198 26.26 -24.31 -7.47
N ASP A 199 26.51 -24.02 -8.74
CA ASP A 199 27.00 -25.00 -9.70
C ASP A 199 28.42 -25.49 -9.31
N LEU A 200 29.25 -24.63 -8.71
CA LEU A 200 30.55 -25.00 -8.15
C LEU A 200 30.42 -25.88 -6.91
N MET A 201 29.60 -25.49 -5.93
CA MET A 201 29.45 -26.22 -4.66
C MET A 201 28.79 -27.59 -4.85
N ILE A 202 27.91 -27.71 -5.85
CA ILE A 202 27.40 -29.02 -6.29
C ILE A 202 28.52 -29.88 -6.88
N LYS A 203 29.41 -29.28 -7.67
CA LYS A 203 30.53 -29.99 -8.29
C LYS A 203 31.57 -30.45 -7.26
N THR A 204 31.75 -29.73 -6.15
CA THR A 204 32.61 -30.15 -5.04
C THR A 204 31.95 -31.23 -4.17
N GLY A 205 30.64 -31.45 -4.31
CA GLY A 205 29.87 -32.42 -3.55
C GLY A 205 29.41 -31.92 -2.18
N GLU A 206 29.55 -30.62 -1.92
CA GLU A 206 29.09 -29.97 -0.69
C GLU A 206 27.57 -29.73 -0.71
N TYR A 207 26.99 -29.62 -1.90
CA TYR A 207 25.56 -29.42 -2.12
C TYR A 207 24.99 -30.41 -3.16
N GLU A 208 23.70 -30.67 -3.08
CA GLU A 208 22.93 -31.52 -3.99
C GLU A 208 21.55 -30.91 -4.32
N ASP A 209 20.77 -31.58 -5.16
CA ASP A 209 19.40 -31.17 -5.56
C ASP A 209 19.26 -29.70 -6.02
N PRO A 210 19.86 -29.31 -7.17
CA PRO A 210 19.71 -27.94 -7.67
C PRO A 210 18.26 -27.65 -8.03
N GLN A 211 17.75 -26.53 -7.52
CA GLN A 211 16.44 -25.99 -7.87
C GLN A 211 16.57 -24.55 -8.35
N GLU A 212 15.57 -24.13 -9.13
CA GLU A 212 15.43 -22.75 -9.61
C GLU A 212 14.03 -22.29 -9.27
N ARG A 213 13.92 -21.18 -8.54
CA ARG A 213 12.65 -20.56 -8.19
C ARG A 213 12.53 -19.24 -8.94
N LYS A 214 11.52 -19.14 -9.81
CA LYS A 214 11.22 -17.89 -10.52
C LYS A 214 10.59 -16.91 -9.54
N ILE A 215 11.16 -15.71 -9.47
CA ILE A 215 10.54 -14.56 -8.80
C ILE A 215 9.58 -13.92 -9.79
N PRO A 216 8.27 -13.84 -9.49
CA PRO A 216 7.30 -13.18 -10.36
C PRO A 216 7.61 -11.70 -10.57
N THR A 217 7.12 -11.15 -11.68
CA THR A 217 7.21 -9.72 -11.96
C THR A 217 6.42 -8.90 -10.92
N LYS A 218 6.99 -7.75 -10.55
CA LYS A 218 6.39 -6.70 -9.72
C LYS A 218 5.63 -5.66 -10.54
N LYS A 219 5.64 -5.71 -11.88
CA LYS A 219 4.94 -4.70 -12.71
C LYS A 219 3.47 -4.56 -12.38
N GLY A 220 2.76 -5.67 -12.23
CA GLY A 220 1.35 -5.65 -11.87
C GLY A 220 1.11 -5.13 -10.44
N GLU A 221 2.05 -5.33 -9.53
CA GLU A 221 2.00 -4.77 -8.17
C GLU A 221 2.24 -3.26 -8.18
N ILE A 222 3.24 -2.79 -8.94
CA ILE A 222 3.55 -1.37 -9.14
C ILE A 222 2.35 -0.65 -9.75
N ALA A 223 1.81 -1.17 -10.86
CA ALA A 223 0.65 -0.56 -11.51
C ALA A 223 -0.59 -0.55 -10.60
N LYS A 224 -0.81 -1.61 -9.80
CA LYS A 224 -1.84 -1.64 -8.77
C LYS A 224 -1.62 -0.55 -7.71
N ASN A 225 -0.40 -0.37 -7.22
CA ASN A 225 -0.12 0.64 -6.19
C ASN A 225 -0.28 2.06 -6.73
N ILE A 226 0.13 2.33 -7.98
CA ILE A 226 -0.15 3.60 -8.68
C ILE A 226 -1.66 3.86 -8.76
N ALA A 227 -2.44 2.86 -9.18
CA ALA A 227 -3.90 2.96 -9.24
C ALA A 227 -4.52 3.29 -7.88
N LEU A 228 -4.09 2.61 -6.82
CA LEU A 228 -4.58 2.86 -5.46
C LEU A 228 -4.23 4.26 -4.97
N ILE A 229 -3.06 4.78 -5.31
CA ILE A 229 -2.67 6.16 -5.00
C ILE A 229 -3.62 7.14 -5.70
N TYR A 230 -3.86 6.99 -7.00
CA TYR A 230 -4.78 7.88 -7.71
C TYR A 230 -6.22 7.79 -7.21
N ILE A 231 -6.68 6.60 -6.82
CA ILE A 231 -7.98 6.42 -6.15
C ILE A 231 -8.05 7.24 -4.86
N GLN A 232 -7.00 7.18 -4.05
CA GLN A 232 -6.94 7.85 -2.75
C GLN A 232 -6.81 9.37 -2.87
N GLU A 233 -6.20 9.86 -3.94
CA GLU A 233 -6.12 11.29 -4.29
C GLU A 233 -7.39 11.80 -4.99
N GLY A 234 -8.31 10.91 -5.39
CA GLY A 234 -9.53 11.27 -6.13
C GLY A 234 -9.30 11.58 -7.60
N GLU A 235 -8.16 11.16 -8.15
CA GLU A 235 -7.76 11.35 -9.55
C GLU A 235 -8.30 10.19 -10.41
N ASP A 236 -9.63 10.09 -10.52
CA ASP A 236 -10.33 8.93 -11.07
C ASP A 236 -9.89 8.55 -12.51
N GLU A 237 -9.68 9.53 -13.41
CA GLU A 237 -9.22 9.24 -14.78
C GLU A 237 -7.83 8.59 -14.79
N LYS A 238 -6.89 9.11 -13.98
CA LYS A 238 -5.54 8.53 -13.87
C LYS A 238 -5.56 7.16 -13.21
N ALA A 239 -6.47 6.95 -12.26
CA ALA A 239 -6.69 5.64 -11.66
C ALA A 239 -7.11 4.61 -12.72
N ILE A 240 -8.05 4.94 -13.61
CA ILE A 240 -8.46 4.04 -14.69
C ILE A 240 -7.29 3.68 -15.61
N ASP A 241 -6.49 4.66 -16.04
CA ASP A 241 -5.32 4.41 -16.89
C ASP A 241 -4.31 3.47 -16.20
N ALA A 242 -4.02 3.73 -14.92
CA ALA A 242 -3.12 2.88 -14.12
C ALA A 242 -3.67 1.46 -13.91
N ILE A 243 -5.00 1.30 -13.74
CA ILE A 243 -5.65 0.00 -13.62
C ILE A 243 -5.57 -0.78 -14.95
N GLN A 244 -5.73 -0.11 -16.08
CA GLN A 244 -5.58 -0.74 -17.40
C GLN A 244 -4.17 -1.29 -17.61
N ASP A 245 -3.15 -0.52 -17.23
CA ASP A 245 -1.76 -0.99 -17.22
C ASP A 245 -1.57 -2.20 -16.30
N ALA A 246 -2.19 -2.19 -15.11
CA ALA A 246 -2.12 -3.32 -14.18
C ALA A 246 -2.82 -4.59 -14.72
N LYS A 247 -3.97 -4.42 -15.40
CA LYS A 247 -4.72 -5.52 -16.03
C LYS A 247 -3.99 -6.11 -17.24
N ALA A 248 -3.17 -5.33 -17.95
CA ALA A 248 -2.37 -5.86 -19.05
C ALA A 248 -1.37 -6.93 -18.57
N GLU A 249 -0.82 -6.76 -17.36
CA GLU A 249 0.09 -7.72 -16.73
C GLU A 249 -0.67 -8.86 -16.02
N ASN A 250 -1.82 -8.56 -15.42
CA ASN A 250 -2.63 -9.53 -14.67
C ASN A 250 -4.14 -9.45 -15.05
N PRO A 251 -4.54 -9.96 -16.23
CA PRO A 251 -5.90 -9.76 -16.77
C PRO A 251 -7.00 -10.47 -15.98
N ASP A 252 -6.64 -11.50 -15.19
CA ASP A 252 -7.58 -12.28 -14.39
C ASP A 252 -7.66 -11.84 -12.92
N ASN A 253 -6.95 -10.78 -12.54
CA ASN A 253 -6.98 -10.29 -11.16
C ASN A 253 -8.31 -9.59 -10.85
N ILE A 254 -9.21 -10.31 -10.18
CA ILE A 254 -10.53 -9.81 -9.77
C ILE A 254 -10.43 -8.52 -8.96
N ALA A 255 -9.40 -8.35 -8.12
CA ALA A 255 -9.24 -7.13 -7.32
C ALA A 255 -9.00 -5.88 -8.20
N LEU A 256 -8.37 -6.04 -9.37
CA LEU A 256 -8.21 -4.92 -10.32
C LEU A 256 -9.53 -4.58 -11.02
N ILE A 257 -10.35 -5.59 -11.35
CA ILE A 257 -11.67 -5.38 -11.94
C ILE A 257 -12.60 -4.70 -10.92
N GLN A 258 -12.54 -5.11 -9.65
CA GLN A 258 -13.29 -4.47 -8.57
C GLN A 258 -12.85 -3.02 -8.37
N ALA A 259 -11.54 -2.75 -8.33
CA ALA A 259 -11.03 -1.39 -8.21
C ALA A 259 -11.47 -0.50 -9.38
N GLU A 260 -11.49 -1.02 -10.61
CA GLU A 260 -12.01 -0.32 -11.79
C GLU A 260 -13.50 0.00 -11.63
N ALA A 261 -14.29 -0.99 -11.19
CA ALA A 261 -15.71 -0.81 -10.94
C ALA A 261 -15.94 0.28 -9.90
N ASP A 262 -15.26 0.23 -8.76
CA ASP A 262 -15.40 1.21 -7.68
C ASP A 262 -15.08 2.64 -8.14
N VAL A 263 -14.10 2.82 -9.04
CA VAL A 263 -13.80 4.11 -9.68
C VAL A 263 -14.98 4.58 -10.53
N TYR A 264 -15.49 3.74 -11.45
CA TYR A 264 -16.64 4.09 -12.27
C TYR A 264 -17.90 4.40 -11.46
N TYR A 265 -18.12 3.69 -10.35
CA TYR A 265 -19.19 3.97 -9.41
C TYR A 265 -19.07 5.38 -8.80
N ARG A 266 -17.87 5.79 -8.36
CA ARG A 266 -17.63 7.16 -7.86
C ARG A 266 -17.84 8.22 -8.94
N MET A 267 -17.44 7.93 -10.18
CA MET A 267 -17.68 8.80 -11.33
C MET A 267 -19.16 8.90 -11.72
N GLY A 268 -20.02 8.00 -11.19
CA GLY A 268 -21.45 7.93 -11.49
C GLY A 268 -21.77 7.14 -12.77
N ASP A 269 -20.79 6.49 -13.39
CA ASP A 269 -20.97 5.62 -14.57
C ASP A 269 -21.44 4.23 -14.10
N LYS A 270 -22.73 4.15 -13.76
CA LYS A 270 -23.38 2.94 -13.25
C LYS A 270 -23.46 1.84 -14.32
N GLU A 271 -23.54 2.21 -15.59
CA GLU A 271 -23.51 1.28 -16.71
C GLU A 271 -22.17 0.54 -16.77
N LYS A 272 -21.05 1.26 -16.72
CA LYS A 272 -19.73 0.64 -16.75
C LYS A 272 -19.43 -0.14 -15.48
N TYR A 273 -19.86 0.37 -14.32
CA TYR A 273 -19.85 -0.39 -13.07
C TYR A 273 -20.52 -1.76 -13.23
N ASN A 274 -21.75 -1.79 -13.73
CA ASN A 274 -22.50 -3.03 -13.91
C ASN A 274 -21.84 -3.99 -14.89
N GLU A 275 -21.25 -3.49 -15.99
CA GLU A 275 -20.48 -4.31 -16.93
C GLU A 275 -19.31 -5.03 -16.23
N LEU A 276 -18.54 -4.30 -15.42
CA LEU A 276 -17.38 -4.84 -14.69
C LEU A 276 -17.83 -5.80 -13.58
N MET A 277 -18.89 -5.49 -12.83
CA MET A 277 -19.45 -6.40 -11.83
C MET A 277 -19.94 -7.71 -12.47
N GLN A 278 -20.53 -7.67 -13.67
CA GLN A 278 -20.88 -8.88 -14.42
C GLN A 278 -19.65 -9.69 -14.87
N GLU A 279 -18.53 -9.03 -15.16
CA GLU A 279 -17.25 -9.72 -15.38
C GLU A 279 -16.78 -10.44 -14.11
N ILE A 280 -16.90 -9.80 -12.95
CA ILE A 280 -16.59 -10.40 -11.65
C ILE A 280 -17.49 -11.61 -11.40
N VAL A 281 -18.80 -11.53 -11.65
CA VAL A 281 -19.73 -12.68 -11.54
C VAL A 281 -19.26 -13.86 -12.39
N LYS A 282 -18.79 -13.62 -13.62
CA LYS A 282 -18.31 -14.71 -14.49
C LYS A 282 -17.07 -15.41 -13.92
N LYS A 283 -16.21 -14.66 -13.21
CA LYS A 283 -14.98 -15.19 -12.60
C LYS A 283 -15.22 -15.79 -11.21
N ASN A 284 -16.15 -15.23 -10.45
CA ASN A 284 -16.50 -15.67 -9.10
C ASN A 284 -18.04 -15.66 -8.91
N PRO A 285 -18.74 -16.71 -9.39
CA PRO A 285 -20.20 -16.73 -9.42
C PRO A 285 -20.84 -16.96 -8.04
N ASN A 286 -20.06 -17.21 -6.99
CA ASN A 286 -20.53 -17.55 -5.65
C ASN A 286 -20.24 -16.45 -4.62
N ASP A 287 -19.99 -15.20 -5.06
CA ASP A 287 -19.85 -14.06 -4.16
C ASP A 287 -21.19 -13.35 -3.99
N PRO A 288 -21.85 -13.45 -2.82
CA PRO A 288 -23.15 -12.82 -2.61
C PRO A 288 -23.07 -11.28 -2.63
N ASN A 289 -21.93 -10.69 -2.27
CA ASN A 289 -21.76 -9.23 -2.24
C ASN A 289 -21.81 -8.63 -3.64
N VAL A 290 -21.30 -9.36 -4.64
CA VAL A 290 -21.32 -8.93 -6.04
C VAL A 290 -22.76 -8.83 -6.55
N TYR A 291 -23.58 -9.85 -6.27
CA TYR A 291 -25.01 -9.80 -6.63
C TYR A 291 -25.77 -8.74 -5.83
N TYR A 292 -25.49 -8.59 -4.54
CA TYR A 292 -26.07 -7.52 -3.74
C TYR A 292 -25.78 -6.14 -4.33
N ASN A 293 -24.53 -5.86 -4.69
CA ASN A 293 -24.12 -4.58 -5.28
C ASN A 293 -24.73 -4.32 -6.67
N LEU A 294 -24.86 -5.37 -7.50
CA LEU A 294 -25.62 -5.32 -8.76
C LEU A 294 -27.10 -4.98 -8.50
N GLY A 295 -27.70 -5.55 -7.45
CA GLY A 295 -29.06 -5.24 -7.03
C GLY A 295 -29.22 -3.79 -6.58
N VAL A 296 -28.28 -3.27 -5.78
CA VAL A 296 -28.26 -1.86 -5.36
C VAL A 296 -28.22 -0.94 -6.56
N THR A 297 -27.31 -1.21 -7.49
CA THR A 297 -27.15 -0.36 -8.69
C THR A 297 -28.34 -0.46 -9.64
N ALA A 298 -28.96 -1.64 -9.77
CA ALA A 298 -30.17 -1.81 -10.56
C ALA A 298 -31.37 -1.03 -9.98
N ALA A 299 -31.56 -1.07 -8.65
CA ALA A 299 -32.61 -0.30 -7.99
C ALA A 299 -32.39 1.22 -8.15
N ASP A 300 -31.14 1.66 -8.02
CA ASP A 300 -30.70 3.03 -8.23
C ASP A 300 -30.97 3.56 -9.66
N LEU A 301 -30.97 2.67 -10.65
CA LEU A 301 -31.32 2.96 -12.04
C LEU A 301 -32.84 2.87 -12.30
N GLY A 302 -33.64 2.55 -11.28
CA GLY A 302 -35.09 2.37 -11.37
C GLY A 302 -35.53 0.98 -11.86
N ASN A 303 -34.60 0.04 -12.04
CA ASN A 303 -34.88 -1.32 -12.51
C ASN A 303 -35.17 -2.25 -11.32
N ASN A 304 -36.27 -2.02 -10.61
CA ASN A 304 -36.60 -2.72 -9.36
C ASN A 304 -36.76 -4.24 -9.54
N GLU A 305 -37.32 -4.70 -10.66
CA GLU A 305 -37.48 -6.13 -10.94
C GLU A 305 -36.13 -6.83 -11.05
N GLN A 306 -35.19 -6.23 -11.79
CA GLN A 306 -33.85 -6.77 -11.92
C GLN A 306 -33.07 -6.69 -10.60
N ALA A 307 -33.31 -5.64 -9.80
CA ALA A 307 -32.72 -5.53 -8.48
C ALA A 307 -33.12 -6.70 -7.58
N ILE A 308 -34.42 -7.04 -7.56
CA ILE A 308 -34.95 -8.19 -6.81
C ILE A 308 -34.29 -9.49 -7.27
N GLU A 309 -34.19 -9.74 -8.58
CA GLU A 309 -33.52 -10.95 -9.10
C GLU A 309 -32.06 -11.07 -8.62
N TYR A 310 -31.33 -9.95 -8.56
CA TYR A 310 -29.96 -9.95 -8.05
C TYR A 310 -29.89 -10.16 -6.54
N TYR A 311 -30.76 -9.51 -5.76
CA TYR A 311 -30.82 -9.74 -4.32
C TYR A 311 -31.22 -11.18 -3.97
N GLU A 312 -32.14 -11.77 -4.72
CA GLU A 312 -32.52 -13.18 -4.56
C GLU A 312 -31.33 -14.10 -4.81
N LYS A 313 -30.53 -13.87 -5.87
CA LYS A 313 -29.27 -14.60 -6.08
C LYS A 313 -28.27 -14.42 -4.95
N ALA A 314 -28.16 -13.22 -4.39
CA ALA A 314 -27.33 -12.99 -3.21
C ALA A 314 -27.82 -13.85 -2.02
N LEU A 315 -29.13 -13.94 -1.82
CA LEU A 315 -29.76 -14.74 -0.76
C LEU A 315 -29.72 -16.25 -1.00
N GLU A 316 -29.67 -16.71 -2.26
CA GLU A 316 -29.43 -18.11 -2.59
C GLU A 316 -28.04 -18.57 -2.11
N ILE A 317 -27.06 -17.67 -2.14
CA ILE A 317 -25.67 -17.92 -1.75
C ILE A 317 -25.47 -17.66 -0.24
N ASP A 318 -26.00 -16.55 0.26
CA ASP A 318 -25.98 -16.16 1.68
C ASP A 318 -27.42 -15.88 2.18
N PRO A 319 -28.12 -16.90 2.71
CA PRO A 319 -29.48 -16.75 3.21
C PRO A 319 -29.64 -15.79 4.39
N GLU A 320 -28.55 -15.44 5.07
CA GLU A 320 -28.55 -14.60 6.28
C GLU A 320 -28.32 -13.11 5.95
N MET A 321 -28.19 -12.75 4.67
CA MET A 321 -27.93 -11.37 4.23
C MET A 321 -29.16 -10.47 4.42
N THR A 322 -29.38 -10.00 5.65
CA THR A 322 -30.51 -9.13 6.05
C THR A 322 -30.64 -7.89 5.18
N ASN A 323 -29.52 -7.29 4.76
CA ASN A 323 -29.52 -6.11 3.89
C ASN A 323 -30.15 -6.38 2.52
N ALA A 324 -29.92 -7.57 1.93
CA ALA A 324 -30.53 -7.96 0.66
C ALA A 324 -32.05 -8.13 0.82
N ARG A 325 -32.50 -8.78 1.91
CA ARG A 325 -33.94 -8.91 2.22
C ARG A 325 -34.61 -7.55 2.38
N MET A 326 -33.98 -6.64 3.12
CA MET A 326 -34.51 -5.29 3.31
C MET A 326 -34.60 -4.53 1.99
N ASN A 327 -33.61 -4.65 1.11
CA ASN A 327 -33.66 -3.99 -0.19
C ASN A 327 -34.72 -4.62 -1.13
N ILE A 328 -34.97 -5.92 -1.06
CA ILE A 328 -36.10 -6.56 -1.75
C ILE A 328 -37.43 -5.96 -1.27
N VAL A 329 -37.62 -5.83 0.05
CA VAL A 329 -38.82 -5.21 0.63
C VAL A 329 -39.00 -3.79 0.12
N VAL A 330 -37.94 -2.99 0.11
CA VAL A 330 -37.99 -1.62 -0.42
C VAL A 330 -38.38 -1.60 -1.90
N ALA A 331 -37.80 -2.49 -2.72
CA ALA A 331 -38.11 -2.59 -4.14
C ALA A 331 -39.55 -3.06 -4.40
N ILE A 332 -40.08 -3.98 -3.60
CA ILE A 332 -41.48 -4.44 -3.66
C ILE A 332 -42.42 -3.28 -3.29
N LEU A 333 -42.18 -2.63 -2.15
CA LEU A 333 -43.02 -1.53 -1.68
C LEU A 333 -42.95 -0.28 -2.57
N ALA A 334 -41.88 -0.10 -3.35
CA ALA A 334 -41.80 0.97 -4.34
C ALA A 334 -42.92 0.87 -5.40
N LYS A 335 -43.39 -0.35 -5.72
CA LYS A 335 -44.52 -0.58 -6.65
C LYS A 335 -45.83 0.03 -6.13
N GLU A 336 -45.97 0.20 -4.81
CA GLU A 336 -47.17 0.78 -4.19
C GLU A 336 -47.41 2.23 -4.62
N ARG A 337 -46.33 2.98 -4.87
CA ARG A 337 -46.40 4.42 -5.17
C ARG A 337 -47.27 4.70 -6.40
N ASP A 338 -47.07 3.94 -7.46
CA ASP A 338 -47.83 4.11 -8.72
C ASP A 338 -49.31 3.76 -8.55
N LEU A 339 -49.63 2.83 -7.63
CA LEU A 339 -51.02 2.52 -7.29
C LEU A 339 -51.66 3.66 -6.50
N ILE A 340 -50.96 4.21 -5.51
CA ILE A 340 -51.44 5.36 -4.73
C ILE A 340 -51.70 6.56 -5.64
N ASP A 341 -50.79 6.85 -6.56
CA ASP A 341 -50.93 7.96 -7.50
C ASP A 341 -52.18 7.77 -8.37
N GLN A 342 -52.42 6.55 -8.89
CA GLN A 342 -53.65 6.21 -9.61
C GLN A 342 -54.91 6.36 -8.73
N MET A 343 -54.86 5.90 -7.47
CA MET A 343 -56.01 5.98 -6.54
C MET A 343 -56.39 7.44 -6.23
N ASN A 344 -55.40 8.33 -6.10
CA ASN A 344 -55.60 9.75 -5.82
C ASN A 344 -56.24 10.52 -6.98
N GLU A 345 -56.11 10.03 -8.22
CA GLU A 345 -56.71 10.63 -9.42
C GLU A 345 -58.18 10.24 -9.63
N LEU A 346 -58.68 9.25 -8.88
CA LEU A 346 -60.05 8.74 -9.02
C LEU A 346 -61.11 9.72 -8.49
N GLY A 347 -62.23 9.78 -9.19
CA GLY A 347 -63.42 10.53 -8.78
C GLY A 347 -64.32 9.76 -7.81
N MET A 348 -65.61 10.13 -7.79
CA MET A 348 -66.64 9.48 -6.96
C MET A 348 -67.69 8.71 -7.79
N SER A 349 -67.40 8.43 -9.07
CA SER A 349 -68.33 7.64 -9.89
C SER A 349 -68.36 6.18 -9.43
N LYS A 350 -69.37 5.43 -9.87
CA LYS A 350 -69.46 4.00 -9.56
C LYS A 350 -68.27 3.23 -10.15
N GLU A 351 -67.85 3.65 -11.35
CA GLU A 351 -66.69 3.12 -12.05
C GLU A 351 -65.39 3.44 -11.32
N ASP A 352 -65.24 4.66 -10.80
CA ASP A 352 -64.09 5.08 -9.99
C ASP A 352 -64.00 4.26 -8.70
N ASN A 353 -65.11 4.08 -7.98
CA ASN A 353 -65.15 3.27 -6.77
C ASN A 353 -64.74 1.80 -7.05
N LYS A 354 -65.18 1.23 -8.18
CA LYS A 354 -64.77 -0.12 -8.58
C LYS A 354 -63.27 -0.18 -8.88
N ARG A 355 -62.73 0.80 -9.59
CA ARG A 355 -61.28 0.86 -9.86
C ARG A 355 -60.47 1.05 -8.58
N TYR A 356 -60.98 1.82 -7.63
CA TYR A 356 -60.36 1.97 -6.31
C TYR A 356 -60.29 0.63 -5.57
N GLU A 357 -61.38 -0.14 -5.55
CA GLU A 357 -61.41 -1.48 -4.94
C GLU A 357 -60.40 -2.44 -5.60
N GLU A 358 -60.26 -2.39 -6.94
CA GLU A 358 -59.25 -3.17 -7.68
C GLU A 358 -57.82 -2.77 -7.29
N LEU A 359 -57.52 -1.47 -7.25
CA LEU A 359 -56.20 -0.96 -6.86
C LEU A 359 -55.86 -1.26 -5.39
N GLU A 360 -56.87 -1.27 -4.51
CA GLU A 360 -56.68 -1.67 -3.12
C GLU A 360 -56.29 -3.15 -3.00
N GLU A 361 -56.85 -4.01 -3.83
CA GLU A 361 -56.48 -5.43 -3.89
C GLU A 361 -55.07 -5.62 -4.47
N GLU A 362 -54.73 -4.95 -5.58
CA GLU A 362 -53.37 -4.93 -6.15
C GLU A 362 -52.33 -4.48 -5.10
N ARG A 363 -52.69 -3.49 -4.26
CA ARG A 363 -51.85 -3.02 -3.16
C ARG A 363 -51.68 -4.04 -2.03
N LYS A 364 -52.71 -4.84 -1.73
CA LYS A 364 -52.60 -5.95 -0.76
C LYS A 364 -51.69 -7.06 -1.27
N GLU A 365 -51.72 -7.37 -2.56
CA GLU A 365 -50.80 -8.35 -3.16
C GLU A 365 -49.33 -7.94 -2.96
N ILE A 366 -48.99 -6.66 -3.13
CA ILE A 366 -47.64 -6.12 -2.86
C ILE A 366 -47.22 -6.36 -1.40
N TYR A 367 -48.16 -6.18 -0.47
CA TYR A 367 -47.91 -6.40 0.95
C TYR A 367 -47.70 -7.86 1.29
N GLU A 368 -48.51 -8.75 0.71
CA GLU A 368 -48.34 -10.19 0.85
C GLU A 368 -47.00 -10.67 0.27
N GLU A 369 -46.52 -10.04 -0.81
CA GLU A 369 -45.19 -10.29 -1.39
C GLU A 369 -44.05 -9.88 -0.43
N ALA A 370 -44.18 -8.73 0.25
CA ALA A 370 -43.14 -8.17 1.12
C ALA A 370 -43.04 -8.84 2.51
N VAL A 371 -44.16 -9.29 3.07
CA VAL A 371 -44.23 -9.82 4.44
C VAL A 371 -43.24 -10.97 4.71
N PRO A 372 -43.11 -12.01 3.86
CA PRO A 372 -42.20 -13.12 4.13
C PRO A 372 -40.74 -12.68 4.29
N TYR A 373 -40.30 -11.67 3.52
CA TYR A 373 -38.96 -11.12 3.64
C TYR A 373 -38.77 -10.38 4.96
N LEU A 374 -39.76 -9.56 5.35
CA LEU A 374 -39.75 -8.84 6.63
C LEU A 374 -39.78 -9.76 7.84
N GLU A 375 -40.61 -10.81 7.82
CA GLU A 375 -40.67 -11.81 8.89
C GLU A 375 -39.31 -12.49 9.05
N LYS A 376 -38.64 -12.82 7.94
CA LYS A 376 -37.32 -13.42 7.99
C LYS A 376 -36.25 -12.46 8.49
N VAL A 377 -36.34 -11.17 8.17
CA VAL A 377 -35.48 -10.14 8.76
C VAL A 377 -35.68 -10.09 10.28
N ILE A 378 -36.92 -10.11 10.78
CA ILE A 378 -37.21 -10.07 12.22
C ILE A 378 -36.80 -11.37 12.92
N GLU A 379 -36.89 -12.51 12.25
CA GLU A 379 -36.40 -13.79 12.78
C GLU A 379 -34.87 -13.75 12.97
N ASN A 380 -34.14 -13.22 11.98
CA ASN A 380 -32.69 -13.15 11.99
C ASN A 380 -32.14 -12.01 12.88
N ASP A 381 -32.86 -10.88 12.93
CA ASP A 381 -32.54 -9.71 13.73
C ASP A 381 -33.82 -9.22 14.46
N PRO A 382 -34.12 -9.80 15.65
CA PRO A 382 -35.30 -9.46 16.42
C PRO A 382 -35.34 -8.02 16.95
N GLU A 383 -34.22 -7.29 16.89
CA GLU A 383 -34.12 -5.89 17.31
C GLU A 383 -34.23 -4.92 16.12
N ASN A 384 -34.47 -5.41 14.90
CA ASN A 384 -34.61 -4.57 13.72
C ASN A 384 -35.87 -3.71 13.75
N VAL A 385 -35.78 -2.55 14.38
CA VAL A 385 -36.91 -1.62 14.58
C VAL A 385 -37.58 -1.22 13.26
N ASN A 386 -36.78 -1.07 12.19
CA ASN A 386 -37.31 -0.68 10.87
C ASN A 386 -38.16 -1.80 10.27
N ALA A 387 -37.68 -3.04 10.29
CA ALA A 387 -38.45 -4.19 9.81
C ALA A 387 -39.72 -4.40 10.65
N ILE A 388 -39.62 -4.32 11.98
CA ILE A 388 -40.78 -4.47 12.88
C ILE A 388 -41.85 -3.41 12.59
N ARG A 389 -41.47 -2.13 12.52
CA ARG A 389 -42.41 -1.04 12.22
C ARG A 389 -43.07 -1.19 10.86
N THR A 390 -42.28 -1.55 9.84
CA THR A 390 -42.80 -1.76 8.48
C THR A 390 -43.80 -2.92 8.47
N THR A 391 -43.49 -4.02 9.15
CA THR A 391 -44.37 -5.20 9.25
C THR A 391 -45.66 -4.88 9.99
N ILE A 392 -45.60 -4.11 11.10
CA ILE A 392 -46.80 -3.65 11.83
C ILE A 392 -47.72 -2.85 10.91
N ASN A 393 -47.16 -1.92 10.13
CA ASN A 393 -47.93 -1.10 9.22
C ASN A 393 -48.61 -1.97 8.16
N ILE A 394 -47.87 -2.89 7.55
CA ILE A 394 -48.39 -3.81 6.54
C ILE A 394 -49.49 -4.71 7.12
N TYR A 395 -49.28 -5.34 8.28
CA TYR A 395 -50.30 -6.16 8.93
C TYR A 395 -51.57 -5.38 9.26
N THR A 396 -51.44 -4.11 9.65
CA THR A 396 -52.61 -3.25 9.86
C THR A 396 -53.40 -3.05 8.55
N GLN A 397 -52.72 -2.87 7.42
CA GLN A 397 -53.37 -2.71 6.11
C GLN A 397 -53.99 -4.01 5.58
N LEU A 398 -53.41 -5.16 5.92
CA LEU A 398 -53.95 -6.49 5.59
C LEU A 398 -55.08 -6.94 6.53
N GLY A 399 -55.39 -6.17 7.58
CA GLY A 399 -56.39 -6.57 8.59
C GLY A 399 -55.92 -7.64 9.58
N GLU A 400 -54.62 -7.91 9.61
CA GLU A 400 -53.95 -8.88 10.48
C GLU A 400 -53.65 -8.27 11.87
N GLU A 401 -54.71 -7.79 12.55
CA GLU A 401 -54.59 -6.99 13.78
C GLU A 401 -53.87 -7.71 14.93
N GLU A 402 -54.05 -9.03 15.06
CA GLU A 402 -53.40 -9.84 16.09
C GLU A 402 -51.89 -9.88 15.89
N LYS A 403 -51.42 -10.14 14.67
CA LYS A 403 -50.00 -10.16 14.32
C LYS A 403 -49.36 -8.78 14.50
N ALA A 404 -50.08 -7.71 14.12
CA ALA A 404 -49.63 -6.34 14.34
C ALA A 404 -49.50 -6.01 15.84
N ALA A 405 -50.44 -6.46 16.67
CA ALA A 405 -50.41 -6.24 18.12
C ALA A 405 -49.24 -6.99 18.79
N GLU A 406 -48.96 -8.22 18.36
CA GLU A 406 -47.82 -9.00 18.86
C GLU A 406 -46.49 -8.27 18.60
N LEU A 407 -46.29 -7.77 17.38
CA LEU A 407 -45.08 -7.03 17.02
C LEU A 407 -44.98 -5.67 17.74
N LYS A 408 -46.10 -4.97 17.96
CA LYS A 408 -46.11 -3.72 18.74
C LYS A 408 -45.60 -3.94 20.17
N ALA A 409 -46.02 -5.04 20.81
CA ALA A 409 -45.58 -5.37 22.16
C ALA A 409 -44.07 -5.66 22.25
N ARG A 410 -43.39 -5.96 21.13
CA ARG A 410 -41.92 -6.11 21.10
C ARG A 410 -41.17 -4.77 21.07
N LEU A 411 -41.85 -3.66 20.77
CA LEU A 411 -41.26 -2.31 20.73
C LEU A 411 -41.47 -1.51 22.03
N GLU A 412 -42.27 -2.03 22.97
CA GLU A 412 -42.54 -1.46 24.29
C GLU A 412 -41.59 -2.04 25.34
#